data_AF-A0A5E6N5G7-F1
#
_entry.id   AF-A0A5E6N5G7-F1
#
_cell.length_a   1.000
_cell.length_b   1.000
_cell.length_c   1.000
_cell.angle_alpha   90.00
_cell.angle_beta   90.00
_cell.angle_gamma   90.00
#
_symmetry.space_group_name_H-M   'P 1'
#
loop_
_entity.id
_entity.type
_entity.pdbx_description
1 polymer ?
#
loop_
_entity_poly.entity_id
_entity_poly.type
_entity_poly.pdbx_seq_one_letter_code
_entity_poly.pdbx_strand_id
1 'polypeptide(L)'
;GEINTDDLSPATEAWSRPDIPLHAQSMLVKKMDSPLKTIAQLKEKGLPLAFVGDVVGTGSSRKSAINSVLWHMGNDIDYVPNKRGGGVVLGGNIAPIFFNTAQDSGALPIECDVSKMQMGMKLPSILTRGKLSMPMAKPFLLLNSRQTPYLMKSVQAVVSRLLLDEA
;
A
#
# COMPACT_ATOMS: atom_id res chain seq x y z
N GLY A 1 15.73 -0.19 -1.28
CA GLY A 1 16.26 0.84 -2.20
C GLY A 1 15.14 1.71 -2.75
N GLU A 2 15.44 2.52 -3.75
CA GLU A 2 14.45 3.38 -4.43
C GLU A 2 13.52 2.58 -5.34
N ILE A 3 12.23 2.87 -5.31
CA ILE A 3 11.19 2.33 -6.19
C ILE A 3 10.54 3.51 -6.93
N ASN A 4 10.76 3.58 -8.23
CA ASN A 4 10.19 4.65 -9.05
C ASN A 4 8.84 4.22 -9.65
N THR A 5 8.13 5.17 -10.26
CA THR A 5 6.83 4.93 -10.89
C THR A 5 6.90 4.05 -12.16
N ASP A 6 8.06 3.88 -12.79
CA ASP A 6 8.25 2.93 -13.90
C ASP A 6 8.35 1.50 -13.40
N ASP A 7 8.94 1.28 -12.21
CA ASP A 7 8.98 -0.02 -11.56
C ASP A 7 7.56 -0.53 -11.27
N LEU A 8 6.63 0.39 -10.92
CA LEU A 8 5.24 0.06 -10.58
C LEU A 8 4.28 0.06 -11.79
N SER A 9 4.62 0.83 -12.82
CA SER A 9 3.82 1.02 -14.03
C SER A 9 4.78 1.25 -15.22
N PRO A 10 5.37 0.19 -15.78
CA PRO A 10 6.35 0.28 -16.86
C PRO A 10 5.84 1.09 -18.05
N ALA A 11 6.69 1.95 -18.61
CA ALA A 11 6.36 2.71 -19.81
C ALA A 11 6.06 1.81 -21.03
N THR A 12 6.68 0.63 -21.12
CA THR A 12 6.43 -0.36 -22.18
C THR A 12 4.99 -0.89 -22.13
N GLU A 13 4.38 -0.90 -20.95
CA GLU A 13 3.01 -1.34 -20.72
C GLU A 13 2.02 -0.15 -20.64
N ALA A 14 2.39 1.02 -21.17
CA ALA A 14 1.54 2.21 -21.08
C ALA A 14 0.16 2.01 -21.74
N TRP A 15 0.08 1.16 -22.77
CA TRP A 15 -1.14 0.86 -23.50
C TRP A 15 -2.20 0.15 -22.64
N SER A 16 -1.80 -0.63 -21.63
CA SER A 16 -2.71 -1.39 -20.77
C SER A 16 -3.19 -0.61 -19.54
N ARG A 17 -2.64 0.59 -19.27
CA ARG A 17 -2.97 1.41 -18.08
C ARG A 17 -4.46 1.62 -17.79
N PRO A 18 -5.36 1.76 -18.78
CA PRO A 18 -6.80 1.89 -18.51
C PRO A 18 -7.41 0.63 -17.89
N ASP A 19 -6.86 -0.55 -18.19
CA ASP A 19 -7.25 -1.84 -17.61
C ASP A 19 -6.37 -2.13 -16.40
N ILE A 20 -6.82 -1.73 -15.21
CA ILE A 20 -6.06 -1.86 -13.96
C ILE A 20 -5.68 -3.33 -13.67
N PRO A 21 -6.61 -4.31 -13.70
CA PRO A 21 -6.27 -5.72 -13.49
C PRO A 21 -5.16 -6.22 -14.42
N LEU A 22 -5.25 -5.89 -15.70
CA LEU A 22 -4.26 -6.31 -16.69
C LEU A 22 -2.93 -5.60 -16.46
N HIS A 23 -2.94 -4.28 -16.32
CA HIS A 23 -1.73 -3.47 -16.16
C HIS A 23 -0.95 -3.85 -14.90
N ALA A 24 -1.67 -4.13 -13.81
CA ALA A 24 -1.06 -4.51 -12.53
C ALA A 24 -0.25 -5.82 -12.60
N GLN A 25 -0.43 -6.65 -13.64
CA GLN A 25 0.40 -7.85 -13.84
C GLN A 25 1.87 -7.50 -14.17
N SER A 26 2.12 -6.30 -14.67
CA SER A 26 3.47 -5.82 -15.01
C SER A 26 4.19 -5.14 -13.84
N MET A 27 3.56 -5.06 -12.67
CA MET A 27 4.13 -4.39 -11.50
C MET A 27 5.42 -5.09 -11.03
N LEU A 28 6.51 -4.33 -10.87
CA LEU A 28 7.83 -4.72 -10.36
C LEU A 28 8.61 -5.75 -11.21
N VAL A 29 8.16 -6.09 -12.41
CA VAL A 29 8.80 -7.13 -13.25
C VAL A 29 10.25 -6.80 -13.64
N LYS A 30 10.62 -5.51 -13.67
CA LYS A 30 12.00 -5.07 -13.96
C LYS A 30 12.91 -5.09 -12.72
N LYS A 31 12.33 -5.19 -11.52
CA LYS A 31 13.02 -5.03 -10.24
C LYS A 31 13.07 -6.32 -9.43
N MET A 32 12.19 -7.26 -9.73
CA MET A 32 12.05 -8.55 -9.04
C MET A 32 11.79 -9.65 -10.06
N ASP A 33 12.38 -10.83 -9.85
CA ASP A 33 12.21 -11.98 -10.76
C ASP A 33 10.77 -12.53 -10.76
N SER A 34 10.08 -12.49 -9.62
CA SER A 34 8.75 -13.08 -9.46
C SER A 34 7.87 -12.31 -8.45
N PRO A 35 7.55 -11.02 -8.75
CA PRO A 35 6.84 -10.15 -7.82
C PRO A 35 5.44 -10.67 -7.50
N LEU A 36 4.67 -11.10 -8.50
CA LEU A 36 3.30 -11.58 -8.31
C LEU A 36 3.25 -12.89 -7.49
N LYS A 37 4.21 -13.80 -7.71
CA LYS A 37 4.34 -15.03 -6.92
C LYS A 37 4.63 -14.70 -5.45
N THR A 38 5.53 -13.75 -5.21
CA THR A 38 5.85 -13.27 -3.86
C THR A 38 4.61 -12.70 -3.17
N ILE A 39 3.84 -11.85 -3.88
CA ILE A 39 2.58 -11.29 -3.36
C ILE A 39 1.59 -12.40 -3.03
N ALA A 40 1.43 -13.40 -3.91
CA ALA A 40 0.52 -14.52 -3.68
C ALA A 40 0.90 -15.31 -2.41
N GLN A 41 2.18 -15.65 -2.25
CA GLN A 41 2.70 -16.34 -1.05
C GLN A 41 2.49 -15.53 0.23
N LEU A 42 2.61 -14.20 0.17
CA LEU A 42 2.35 -13.35 1.32
C LEU A 42 0.86 -13.29 1.67
N LYS A 43 -0.04 -13.33 0.67
CA LYS A 43 -1.49 -13.38 0.88
C LYS A 43 -1.96 -14.66 1.56
N GLU A 44 -1.25 -15.78 1.39
CA GLU A 44 -1.56 -17.05 2.07
C GLU A 44 -1.54 -16.92 3.61
N LYS A 45 -0.81 -15.92 4.14
CA LYS A 45 -0.79 -15.62 5.58
C LYS A 45 -2.11 -15.05 6.11
N GLY A 46 -3.07 -14.71 5.23
CA GLY A 46 -4.39 -14.21 5.61
C GLY A 46 -4.41 -12.82 6.24
N LEU A 47 -3.29 -12.07 6.15
CA LEU A 47 -3.15 -10.71 6.65
C LEU A 47 -3.12 -9.70 5.50
N PRO A 48 -3.64 -8.47 5.70
CA PRO A 48 -3.47 -7.40 4.74
C PRO A 48 -1.98 -7.11 4.48
N LEU A 49 -1.67 -6.72 3.25
CA LEU A 49 -0.30 -6.37 2.85
C LEU A 49 -0.10 -4.86 2.91
N ALA A 50 1.10 -4.44 3.29
CA ALA A 50 1.57 -3.07 3.16
C ALA A 50 2.68 -3.01 2.12
N PHE A 51 2.67 -1.96 1.29
CA PHE A 51 3.76 -1.69 0.36
C PHE A 51 4.86 -0.93 1.10
N VAL A 52 6.10 -1.41 1.08
CA VAL A 52 7.21 -0.83 1.84
C VAL A 52 8.42 -0.60 0.93
N GLY A 53 9.05 0.58 1.03
CA GLY A 53 10.31 0.87 0.33
C GLY A 53 11.09 2.03 0.94
N ASP A 54 12.40 2.11 0.72
CA ASP A 54 13.22 3.18 1.33
C ASP A 54 12.87 4.55 0.73
N VAL A 55 12.78 4.61 -0.60
CA VAL A 55 12.32 5.78 -1.36
C VAL A 55 11.25 5.29 -2.32
N VAL A 56 10.06 5.88 -2.29
CA VAL A 56 8.88 5.37 -3.03
C VAL A 56 8.28 6.43 -3.92
N GLY A 57 7.96 6.04 -5.16
CA GLY A 57 7.09 6.81 -6.06
C GLY A 57 7.79 7.94 -6.80
N THR A 58 9.13 7.93 -6.88
CA THR A 58 9.89 8.91 -7.66
C THR A 58 9.60 8.79 -9.16
N GLY A 59 9.90 9.85 -9.90
CA GLY A 59 9.64 9.93 -11.34
C GLY A 59 8.31 10.62 -11.68
N SER A 60 7.80 10.33 -12.88
CA SER A 60 6.65 11.04 -13.44
C SER A 60 5.34 10.75 -12.71
N SER A 61 4.41 11.71 -12.74
CA SER A 61 3.04 11.52 -12.26
C SER A 61 2.35 10.40 -13.06
N ARG A 62 2.14 9.26 -12.41
CA ARG A 62 1.51 8.08 -13.01
C ARG A 62 0.50 7.49 -12.03
N LYS A 63 -0.77 7.82 -12.21
CA LYS A 63 -1.86 7.21 -11.43
C LYS A 63 -1.91 5.69 -11.57
N SER A 64 -1.48 5.16 -12.71
CA SER A 64 -1.36 3.72 -12.92
C SER A 64 -0.40 3.03 -11.93
N ALA A 65 0.65 3.73 -11.46
CA ALA A 65 1.58 3.16 -10.49
C ALA A 65 0.89 2.83 -9.14
N ILE A 66 0.10 3.77 -8.61
CA ILE A 66 -0.66 3.50 -7.39
C ILE A 66 -1.80 2.50 -7.64
N ASN A 67 -2.45 2.54 -8.81
CA ASN A 67 -3.47 1.57 -9.15
C ASN A 67 -2.93 0.14 -9.13
N SER A 68 -1.71 -0.10 -9.64
CA SER A 68 -1.06 -1.42 -9.57
C SER A 68 -0.82 -1.88 -8.13
N VAL A 69 -0.32 -0.99 -7.26
CA VAL A 69 -0.11 -1.28 -5.84
C VAL A 69 -1.43 -1.64 -5.16
N LEU A 70 -2.46 -0.82 -5.36
CA LEU A 70 -3.78 -1.01 -4.75
C LEU A 70 -4.53 -2.22 -5.32
N TRP A 71 -4.29 -2.56 -6.59
CA TRP A 71 -4.86 -3.78 -7.16
C TRP A 71 -4.39 -5.01 -6.38
N HIS A 72 -3.12 -5.04 -6.00
CA HIS A 72 -2.53 -6.17 -5.29
C HIS A 72 -2.72 -6.12 -3.77
N MET A 73 -2.72 -4.93 -3.17
CA MET A 73 -2.63 -4.76 -1.70
C MET A 73 -3.80 -3.98 -1.09
N GLY A 74 -4.69 -3.44 -1.93
CA GLY A 74 -5.90 -2.73 -1.50
C GLY A 74 -7.10 -3.66 -1.36
N ASN A 75 -8.25 -3.05 -1.10
CA ASN A 75 -9.54 -3.69 -0.93
C ASN A 75 -10.46 -3.39 -2.13
N ASP A 76 -11.37 -4.31 -2.41
CA ASP A 76 -12.45 -4.07 -3.37
C ASP A 76 -13.33 -2.90 -2.91
N ILE A 77 -13.86 -2.17 -3.89
CA ILE A 77 -14.78 -1.05 -3.66
C ILE A 77 -16.17 -1.50 -4.11
N ASP A 78 -17.14 -1.41 -3.19
CA ASP A 78 -18.52 -1.82 -3.48
C ASP A 78 -19.05 -1.15 -4.74
N TYR A 79 -19.59 -1.97 -5.65
CA TYR A 79 -20.20 -1.56 -6.93
C TYR A 79 -19.24 -0.86 -7.92
N VAL A 80 -17.93 -0.85 -7.67
CA VAL A 80 -16.93 -0.29 -8.59
C VAL A 80 -16.02 -1.41 -9.09
N PRO A 81 -16.28 -2.01 -10.27
CA PRO A 81 -15.48 -3.11 -10.77
C PRO A 81 -14.08 -2.64 -11.18
N ASN A 82 -13.12 -3.58 -11.17
CA ASN A 82 -11.75 -3.40 -11.68
C ASN A 82 -10.99 -2.21 -11.05
N LYS A 83 -11.39 -1.80 -9.84
CA LYS A 83 -10.71 -0.75 -9.08
C LYS A 83 -10.69 -1.11 -7.60
N ARG A 84 -9.55 -0.83 -6.97
CA ARG A 84 -9.33 -1.06 -5.54
C ARG A 84 -8.89 0.22 -4.86
N GLY A 85 -9.17 0.32 -3.58
CA GLY A 85 -8.83 1.45 -2.71
C GLY A 85 -8.31 0.96 -1.35
N GLY A 86 -8.05 1.88 -0.43
CA GLY A 86 -7.43 1.50 0.85
C GLY A 86 -5.95 1.16 0.67
N GLY A 87 -5.47 0.19 1.46
CA GLY A 87 -4.07 -0.21 1.46
C GLY A 87 -3.16 0.79 2.20
N VAL A 88 -1.96 0.34 2.54
CA VAL A 88 -0.97 1.11 3.29
C VAL A 88 0.33 1.15 2.48
N VAL A 89 0.91 2.34 2.36
CA VAL A 89 2.22 2.56 1.75
C VAL A 89 3.14 3.14 2.81
N LEU A 90 4.20 2.42 3.16
CA LEU A 90 5.24 2.88 4.08
C LEU A 90 6.49 3.23 3.29
N GLY A 91 7.08 4.39 3.55
CA GLY A 91 8.36 4.75 2.95
C GLY A 91 9.26 5.53 3.88
N GLY A 92 10.57 5.36 3.72
CA GLY A 92 11.55 6.27 4.36
C GLY A 92 11.41 7.69 3.82
N ASN A 93 11.14 7.79 2.51
CA ASN A 93 10.81 9.02 1.79
C ASN A 93 9.80 8.68 0.68
N ILE A 94 8.67 9.38 0.62
CA ILE A 94 7.66 9.18 -0.43
C ILE A 94 7.60 10.44 -1.29
N ALA A 95 7.78 10.29 -2.61
CA ALA A 95 7.73 11.43 -3.52
C ALA A 95 6.39 12.17 -3.40
N PRO A 96 6.36 13.52 -3.31
CA PRO A 96 5.14 14.28 -2.97
C PRO A 96 3.95 14.03 -3.90
N ILE A 97 4.21 13.89 -5.21
CA ILE A 97 3.16 13.60 -6.20
C ILE A 97 2.56 12.22 -5.94
N PHE A 98 3.40 11.22 -5.70
CA PHE A 98 2.94 9.87 -5.41
C PHE A 98 2.19 9.80 -4.08
N PHE A 99 2.66 10.52 -3.06
CA PHE A 99 1.99 10.65 -1.77
C PHE A 99 0.57 11.19 -1.93
N ASN A 100 0.40 12.32 -2.62
CA ASN A 100 -0.93 12.90 -2.86
C ASN A 100 -1.81 11.95 -3.68
N THR A 101 -1.27 11.34 -4.73
CA THR A 101 -2.01 10.40 -5.57
C THR A 101 -2.46 9.16 -4.78
N ALA A 102 -1.65 8.70 -3.83
CA ALA A 102 -1.99 7.62 -2.93
C ALA A 102 -3.16 8.00 -2.02
N GLN A 103 -3.13 9.19 -1.40
CA GLN A 103 -4.24 9.69 -0.59
C GLN A 103 -5.52 9.85 -1.41
N ASP A 104 -5.43 10.45 -2.61
CA ASP A 104 -6.57 10.65 -3.50
C ASP A 104 -7.17 9.33 -4.01
N SER A 105 -6.36 8.28 -4.07
CA SER A 105 -6.79 6.92 -4.44
C SER A 105 -7.32 6.12 -3.24
N GLY A 106 -7.37 6.73 -2.05
CA GLY A 106 -7.90 6.14 -0.83
C GLY A 106 -6.90 5.32 -0.03
N ALA A 107 -5.60 5.41 -0.32
CA ALA A 107 -4.54 4.74 0.41
C ALA A 107 -4.04 5.56 1.61
N LEU A 108 -3.35 4.89 2.54
CA LEU A 108 -2.66 5.54 3.66
C LEU A 108 -1.14 5.52 3.44
N PRO A 109 -0.57 6.57 2.82
CA PRO A 109 0.88 6.75 2.75
C PRO A 109 1.42 7.29 4.08
N ILE A 110 2.49 6.68 4.60
CA ILE A 110 3.15 7.06 5.85
C ILE A 110 4.66 7.11 5.62
N GLU A 111 5.27 8.24 5.96
CA GLU A 111 6.72 8.36 6.03
C GLU A 111 7.23 7.93 7.41
N CYS A 112 8.04 6.88 7.47
CA CYS A 112 8.62 6.35 8.71
C CYS A 112 9.94 5.63 8.44
N ASP A 113 10.74 5.37 9.48
CA ASP A 113 11.94 4.58 9.30
C ASP A 113 11.58 3.11 9.01
N VAL A 114 11.91 2.67 7.80
CA VAL A 114 11.67 1.32 7.27
C VAL A 114 12.90 0.43 7.30
N SER A 115 14.05 0.92 7.79
CA SER A 115 15.34 0.21 7.75
C SER A 115 15.33 -1.17 8.44
N LYS A 116 14.45 -1.35 9.44
CA LYS A 116 14.28 -2.59 10.19
C LYS A 116 13.16 -3.49 9.64
N MET A 117 12.45 -3.08 8.60
CA MET A 117 11.37 -3.86 8.00
C MET A 117 11.92 -4.80 6.93
N GLN A 118 11.50 -6.06 6.99
CA GLN A 118 11.91 -7.09 6.04
C GLN A 118 10.71 -7.71 5.35
N MET A 119 10.93 -8.26 4.15
CA MET A 119 9.88 -8.91 3.37
C MET A 119 9.23 -10.04 4.18
N GLY A 120 7.89 -10.04 4.24
CA GLY A 120 7.13 -11.05 4.97
C GLY A 120 7.11 -10.92 6.50
N MET A 121 7.72 -9.86 7.04
CA MET A 121 7.58 -9.47 8.44
C MET A 121 6.14 -9.07 8.75
N LYS A 122 5.62 -9.50 9.90
CA LYS A 122 4.36 -8.99 10.42
C LYS A 122 4.60 -7.61 11.03
N LEU A 123 3.87 -6.61 10.57
CA LEU A 123 3.91 -5.28 11.16
C LEU A 123 2.96 -5.24 12.37
N PRO A 124 3.35 -4.57 13.48
CA PRO A 124 2.44 -4.34 14.59
C PRO A 124 1.22 -3.53 14.13
N SER A 125 0.10 -3.62 14.86
CA SER A 125 -1.12 -2.88 14.48
C SER A 125 -0.80 -1.38 14.38
N ILE A 126 -0.96 -0.82 13.19
CA ILE A 126 -0.54 0.54 12.87
C ILE A 126 -1.48 1.58 13.49
N LEU A 127 -2.70 1.20 13.87
CA LEU A 127 -3.72 2.10 14.42
C LEU A 127 -4.28 1.59 15.76
N THR A 128 -4.02 2.34 16.83
CA THR A 128 -4.78 2.24 18.08
C THR A 128 -5.22 3.65 18.48
N ARG A 129 -6.54 3.91 18.53
CA ARG A 129 -7.14 5.19 18.98
C ARG A 129 -6.63 6.46 18.28
N GLY A 130 -6.46 6.43 16.96
CA GLY A 130 -6.01 7.61 16.20
C GLY A 130 -4.55 8.01 16.45
N LYS A 131 -3.77 7.16 17.14
CA LYS A 131 -2.33 7.28 17.27
C LYS A 131 -1.65 6.20 16.44
N LEU A 132 -0.72 6.63 15.60
CA LEU A 132 0.18 5.74 14.88
C LEU A 132 1.22 5.22 15.88
N SER A 133 1.04 4.00 16.37
CA SER A 133 1.98 3.35 17.28
C SER A 133 3.04 2.60 16.46
N MET A 134 3.93 3.35 15.81
CA MET A 134 5.20 2.79 15.36
C MET A 134 6.29 3.43 16.22
N PRO A 135 7.15 2.66 16.92
CA PRO A 135 8.22 3.22 17.77
C PRO A 135 9.29 4.03 16.99
N MET A 136 9.09 4.24 15.68
CA MET A 136 10.07 4.76 14.72
C MET A 136 9.43 5.73 13.68
N ALA A 137 8.16 6.13 13.83
CA ALA A 137 7.52 7.08 12.93
C ALA A 137 7.75 8.52 13.39
N LYS A 138 8.01 9.44 12.45
CA LYS A 138 7.97 10.88 12.75
C LYS A 138 6.56 11.23 13.23
N PRO A 139 6.42 12.01 14.32
CA PRO A 139 5.12 12.28 14.93
C PRO A 139 4.37 13.34 14.12
N PHE A 140 3.85 13.00 12.93
CA PHE A 140 3.01 13.92 12.19
C PHE A 140 2.06 13.21 11.22
N LEU A 141 0.98 12.66 11.77
CA LEU A 141 -0.23 12.36 10.99
C LEU A 141 -1.44 12.49 11.91
N LEU A 142 -1.96 13.71 12.02
CA LEU A 142 -3.33 13.96 12.47
C LEU A 142 -4.25 13.47 11.35
N LEU A 143 -4.81 12.26 11.51
CA LEU A 143 -5.84 11.74 10.61
C LEU A 143 -7.09 12.63 10.74
N ASN A 144 -7.46 13.31 9.66
CA ASN A 144 -8.66 14.15 9.62
C ASN A 144 -9.93 13.29 9.69
N SER A 145 -10.92 13.76 10.46
CA SER A 145 -12.15 13.07 10.87
C SER A 145 -13.10 12.59 9.74
N ARG A 146 -12.77 12.84 8.47
CA ARG A 146 -13.54 12.38 7.30
C ARG A 146 -13.05 11.05 6.72
N GLN A 147 -11.80 10.66 6.97
CA GLN A 147 -11.21 9.41 6.45
C GLN A 147 -11.48 8.20 7.35
N THR A 148 -12.08 8.44 8.52
CA THR A 148 -12.28 7.48 9.60
C THR A 148 -13.16 6.27 9.26
N PRO A 149 -14.26 6.35 8.47
CA PRO A 149 -15.17 5.19 8.34
C PRO A 149 -14.61 4.02 7.53
N TYR A 150 -13.97 4.28 6.39
CA TYR A 150 -13.41 3.23 5.52
C TYR A 150 -12.09 2.68 6.05
N LEU A 151 -11.28 3.56 6.67
CA LEU A 151 -10.07 3.20 7.38
C LEU A 151 -10.39 2.35 8.62
N MET A 152 -11.45 2.69 9.37
CA MET A 152 -11.88 1.89 10.52
C MET A 152 -12.41 0.52 10.11
N LYS A 153 -13.13 0.34 9.00
CA LYS A 153 -13.58 -1.02 8.59
C LYS A 153 -12.42 -1.94 8.19
N SER A 154 -11.46 -1.43 7.42
CA SER A 154 -10.30 -2.22 6.97
C SER A 154 -9.29 -2.48 8.09
N VAL A 155 -9.18 -1.57 9.08
CA VAL A 155 -8.34 -1.74 10.27
C VAL A 155 -9.06 -2.50 11.40
N GLN A 156 -10.37 -2.29 11.63
CA GLN A 156 -11.15 -3.05 12.63
C GLN A 156 -11.28 -4.52 12.26
N ALA A 157 -11.31 -4.88 10.97
CA ALA A 157 -11.28 -6.28 10.56
C ALA A 157 -10.02 -7.01 11.05
N VAL A 158 -8.89 -6.29 11.20
CA VAL A 158 -7.65 -6.81 11.77
C VAL A 158 -7.71 -6.81 13.32
N VAL A 159 -8.28 -5.76 13.93
CA VAL A 159 -8.41 -5.63 15.40
C VAL A 159 -9.40 -6.66 15.98
N SER A 160 -10.55 -6.88 15.37
CA SER A 160 -11.54 -7.85 15.85
C SER A 160 -11.07 -9.31 15.68
N ARG A 161 -10.10 -9.57 14.81
CA ARG A 161 -9.52 -10.92 14.65
C ARG A 161 -8.37 -11.18 15.63
N LEU A 162 -7.57 -10.16 15.95
CA LEU A 162 -6.50 -10.25 16.97
C LEU A 162 -7.03 -10.30 18.40
N LEU A 163 -8.14 -9.62 18.72
CA LEU A 163 -8.75 -9.67 20.06
C LEU A 163 -9.48 -11.00 20.34
N LEU A 164 -9.73 -11.82 19.31
CA LEU A 164 -10.30 -13.16 19.46
C LEU A 164 -9.23 -14.26 19.48
N ASP A 165 -8.01 -13.96 19.00
CA ASP A 165 -6.87 -14.89 19.03
C ASP A 165 -5.98 -14.70 20.29
N GLU A 166 -6.28 -13.72 21.15
CA GLU A 166 -5.64 -13.53 22.48
C GLU A 166 -6.62 -13.71 23.67
N ALA A 167 -7.61 -14.59 23.54
CA ALA A 167 -8.48 -15.01 24.66
C ALA A 167 -8.48 -16.54 24.83
#